data_AF-B6VH01-F1
#
_entry.id   AF-B6VH01-F1
#
_cell.length_a   1.000
_cell.length_b   1.000
_cell.length_c   1.000
_cell.angle_alpha   90.00
_cell.angle_beta   90.00
_cell.angle_gamma   90.00
#
_symmetry.space_group_name_H-M   'P 1'
#
loop_
_entity.id
_entity.type
_entity.pdbx_description
1 polymer ?
#
loop_
_entity_poly.entity_id
_entity_poly.type
_entity_poly.pdbx_seq_one_letter_code
_entity_poly.pdbx_strand_id
1 'polypeptide(L)'
;IYCAHLAADVIFTMKADNAIGATLIGRAYLPVSELLEGEEIDRWLEICDDNREPVGESKIHVKLQYFGVDKDRNWARGVRSVKFPGVPYTFFSQRQGCNVRLYQDAHVPDNFIPKIPLADGKNYEPARCWEDIFDAISNAQHLIYITGWSVHTEITLIRDTNRPKPGGDVTLGELLKRKASEGVRVLMLVWDDRTSVGLLKRDGLMATHDEETANYFQGTDVHCVLCPRNPDDSGSIVQDLQISTMFTHHQKIVCVDDALPSQGSEQRRILSFVGGIDLCDGRYDTQYHSLFRTLDTVHHDDFHQPNFATASITKGGPREPWHDIHSRLEGPIAWDVLYNFEQRWRKQGGKDLLVQLRDLSDIIIPPSPVMFPEDRDTWNVQLFRSIDGGAAFGFPDTPEEAARAGLVSGKDQIIDRSIQDAYINAIRRAKDFIYIENQYFLGSSYCWKPEGIKPEEIGALHVIPKELSLKIVSKIEAGERFTVYVVVPMWPEGMPESASVQAILDWQRRTMEMMYTDITQALEAKGIEANPKEYLTFFCLGNR
;
A
#
# COMPACT_ATOMS: atom_id res chain seq x y z
N ILE A 1 15.96 12.84 3.81
CA ILE A 1 16.20 11.68 2.92
C ILE A 1 16.49 10.46 3.79
N TYR A 2 15.85 9.33 3.54
CA TYR A 2 16.18 8.07 4.24
C TYR A 2 17.30 7.35 3.49
N CYS A 3 18.37 7.01 4.20
CA CYS A 3 19.55 6.36 3.64
C CYS A 3 19.78 4.99 4.28
N ALA A 4 20.11 4.01 3.44
CA ALA A 4 20.57 2.68 3.81
C ALA A 4 21.65 2.20 2.81
N HIS A 5 22.60 3.08 2.50
CA HIS A 5 23.53 2.95 1.37
C HIS A 5 24.98 2.86 1.85
N LEU A 6 25.80 2.09 1.13
CA LEU A 6 27.25 2.25 1.15
C LEU A 6 27.61 3.29 0.08
N ALA A 7 28.34 4.34 0.47
CA ALA A 7 28.72 5.41 -0.44
C ALA A 7 30.05 6.04 -0.03
N ALA A 8 30.85 6.44 -1.02
CA ALA A 8 32.08 7.23 -0.80
C ALA A 8 31.80 8.74 -0.90
N ASP A 9 30.92 9.14 -1.82
CA ASP A 9 30.53 10.52 -2.10
C ASP A 9 29.00 10.64 -2.11
N VAL A 10 28.48 11.78 -1.63
CA VAL A 10 27.16 12.29 -2.03
C VAL A 10 27.36 13.09 -3.31
N ILE A 11 26.67 12.69 -4.38
CA ILE A 11 26.87 13.23 -5.72
C ILE A 11 25.66 14.07 -6.13
N PHE A 12 25.88 15.35 -6.39
CA PHE A 12 24.89 16.25 -6.96
C PHE A 12 25.07 16.29 -8.47
N THR A 13 24.06 15.86 -9.22
CA THR A 13 24.11 15.85 -10.69
C THR A 13 23.21 16.94 -11.23
N MET A 14 23.77 17.88 -11.98
CA MET A 14 23.02 18.98 -12.58
C MET A 14 22.68 18.59 -14.03
N LYS A 15 21.39 18.63 -14.36
CA LYS A 15 20.89 18.34 -15.70
C LYS A 15 20.02 19.50 -16.17
N ALA A 16 20.12 19.84 -17.45
CA ALA A 16 19.16 20.70 -18.13
C ALA A 16 18.15 19.81 -18.85
N ASP A 17 16.88 19.88 -18.44
CA ASP A 17 15.82 19.15 -19.15
C ASP A 17 15.32 19.99 -20.33
N ASN A 18 15.61 19.52 -21.54
CA ASN A 18 15.21 20.17 -22.78
C ASN A 18 14.20 19.27 -23.51
N ALA A 19 13.36 19.86 -24.38
CA ALA A 19 12.33 19.11 -25.12
C ALA A 19 12.84 17.94 -26.00
N ILE A 20 14.16 17.87 -26.26
CA ILE A 20 14.82 16.83 -27.07
C ILE A 20 15.53 15.77 -26.18
N GLY A 21 15.63 16.01 -24.86
CA GLY A 21 16.25 15.14 -23.87
C GLY A 21 17.08 15.90 -22.83
N ALA A 22 17.23 15.30 -21.64
CA ALA A 22 18.02 15.88 -20.56
C ALA A 22 19.52 15.86 -20.90
N THR A 23 20.18 17.02 -20.81
CA THR A 23 21.62 17.18 -21.03
C THR A 23 22.34 17.29 -19.69
N LEU A 24 23.39 16.48 -19.49
CA LEU A 24 24.24 16.56 -18.30
C LEU A 24 25.08 17.85 -18.34
N ILE A 25 24.99 18.67 -17.29
CA ILE A 25 25.81 19.88 -17.13
C ILE A 25 27.13 19.54 -16.41
N GLY A 26 27.05 18.73 -15.36
CA GLY A 26 28.20 18.31 -14.57
C GLY A 26 27.78 17.66 -13.25
N ARG A 27 28.76 17.33 -12.40
CA ARG A 27 28.56 16.74 -11.07
C ARG A 27 29.41 17.42 -10.01
N ALA A 28 28.86 17.58 -8.82
CA ALA A 28 29.60 18.01 -7.63
C ALA A 28 29.63 16.86 -6.60
N TYR A 29 30.73 16.75 -5.86
CA TYR A 29 31.01 15.62 -4.98
C TYR A 29 31.25 16.11 -3.55
N LEU A 30 30.56 15.50 -2.60
CA LEU A 30 30.77 15.70 -1.17
C LEU A 30 31.19 14.36 -0.52
N PRO A 31 32.44 14.21 -0.07
CA PRO A 31 32.88 12.99 0.59
C PRO A 31 32.01 12.63 1.80
N VAL A 32 31.54 11.39 1.85
CA VAL A 32 30.68 10.88 2.93
C VAL A 32 31.41 10.92 4.27
N SER A 33 32.73 10.75 4.30
CA SER A 33 33.54 10.82 5.52
C SER A 33 33.35 12.13 6.28
N GLU A 34 33.06 13.24 5.58
CA GLU A 34 32.81 14.53 6.22
C GLU A 34 31.43 14.60 6.89
N LEU A 35 30.48 13.74 6.51
CA LEU A 35 29.12 13.71 7.06
C LEU A 35 29.00 12.77 8.28
N LEU A 36 29.91 11.82 8.46
CA LEU A 36 29.78 10.75 9.46
C LEU A 36 29.81 11.25 10.92
N GLU A 37 30.42 12.41 11.17
CA GLU A 37 30.45 13.04 12.49
C GLU A 37 29.09 13.68 12.88
N GLY A 38 28.19 13.85 11.90
CA GLY A 38 26.87 14.43 12.09
C GLY A 38 26.86 15.96 12.17
N GLU A 39 27.98 16.62 11.88
CA GLU A 39 28.07 18.06 11.75
C GLU A 39 27.32 18.56 10.51
N GLU A 40 26.85 19.80 10.57
CA GLU A 40 26.21 20.46 9.43
C GLU A 40 27.27 20.99 8.48
N ILE A 41 27.18 20.60 7.21
CA ILE A 41 28.01 21.10 6.12
C ILE A 41 27.19 22.11 5.32
N ASP A 42 27.72 23.31 5.14
CA ASP A 42 27.09 24.41 4.39
C ASP A 42 28.18 25.08 3.53
N ARG A 43 28.31 24.68 2.25
CA ARG A 43 29.43 25.13 1.39
C ARG A 43 29.13 25.11 -0.10
N TRP A 44 29.97 25.82 -0.84
CA TRP A 44 30.04 25.79 -2.30
C TRP A 44 30.94 24.64 -2.76
N LEU A 45 30.41 23.77 -3.62
CA LEU A 45 31.15 22.69 -4.29
C LEU A 45 31.39 23.04 -5.75
N GLU A 46 32.55 22.67 -6.27
CA GLU A 46 32.86 22.82 -7.70
C GLU A 46 32.08 21.81 -8.53
N ILE A 47 31.60 22.27 -9.68
CA ILE A 47 30.93 21.44 -10.66
C ILE A 47 31.98 20.91 -11.62
N CYS A 48 32.08 19.59 -11.73
CA CYS A 48 33.06 18.92 -12.56
C CYS A 48 32.42 18.14 -13.72
N ASP A 49 33.21 17.88 -14.76
CA ASP A 49 32.85 16.99 -15.87
C ASP A 49 33.02 15.51 -15.48
N ASP A 50 32.88 14.60 -16.46
CA ASP A 50 33.04 13.15 -16.25
C ASP A 50 34.47 12.76 -15.82
N ASN A 51 35.48 13.61 -16.08
CA ASN A 51 36.88 13.40 -15.69
C ASN A 51 37.21 14.01 -14.31
N ARG A 52 36.20 14.55 -13.61
CA ARG A 52 36.37 15.34 -12.37
C ARG A 52 37.14 16.66 -12.56
N GLU A 53 37.22 17.17 -13.79
CA GLU A 53 37.81 18.48 -14.07
C GLU A 53 36.75 19.59 -13.95
N PRO A 54 37.08 20.76 -13.38
CA PRO A 54 36.10 21.85 -13.21
C PRO A 54 35.46 22.32 -14.53
N VAL A 55 34.13 22.43 -14.54
CA VAL A 55 33.36 22.99 -15.65
C VAL A 55 33.30 24.51 -15.50
N GLY A 56 34.38 25.16 -15.96
CA GLY A 56 34.56 26.60 -15.79
C GLY A 56 34.63 27.00 -14.31
N GLU A 57 34.03 28.14 -13.96
CA GLU A 57 33.97 28.64 -12.57
C GLU A 57 32.67 28.23 -11.84
N SER A 58 31.93 27.26 -12.39
CA SER A 58 30.58 26.91 -11.93
C SER A 58 30.63 26.20 -10.57
N LYS A 59 29.81 26.65 -9.62
CA LYS A 59 29.69 26.05 -8.28
C LYS A 59 28.23 25.84 -7.90
N ILE A 60 27.99 24.85 -7.05
CA ILE A 60 26.69 24.61 -6.42
C ILE A 60 26.81 24.80 -4.91
N HIS A 61 25.86 25.54 -4.33
CA HIS A 61 25.76 25.69 -2.88
C HIS A 61 24.88 24.58 -2.31
N VAL A 62 25.40 23.83 -1.35
CA VAL A 62 24.67 22.72 -0.74
C VAL A 62 24.78 22.76 0.77
N LYS A 63 23.70 22.29 1.41
CA LYS A 63 23.60 22.17 2.86
C LYS A 63 23.15 20.77 3.25
N LEU A 64 23.96 20.06 4.04
CA LEU A 64 23.73 18.66 4.41
C LEU A 64 24.08 18.42 5.87
N GLN A 65 23.28 17.57 6.51
CA GLN A 65 23.58 17.01 7.81
C GLN A 65 23.10 15.56 7.84
N TYR A 66 23.94 14.65 8.30
CA TYR A 66 23.60 13.24 8.45
C TYR A 66 23.22 12.92 9.89
N PHE A 67 22.16 12.14 10.05
CA PHE A 67 21.72 11.63 11.34
C PHE A 67 21.73 10.11 11.29
N GLY A 68 22.63 9.51 12.08
CA GLY A 68 22.62 8.08 12.36
C GLY A 68 21.27 7.65 12.96
N VAL A 69 20.85 6.42 12.67
CA VAL A 69 19.55 5.91 13.12
C VAL A 69 19.43 5.89 14.65
N ASP A 70 20.54 5.75 15.37
CA ASP A 70 20.66 5.80 16.83
C ASP A 70 20.30 7.16 17.45
N LYS A 71 20.35 8.24 16.65
CA LYS A 71 19.93 9.58 17.08
C LYS A 71 18.42 9.71 17.19
N ASP A 72 17.66 8.84 16.49
CA ASP A 72 16.22 8.80 16.65
C ASP A 72 15.83 8.20 18.01
N ARG A 73 14.99 8.93 18.75
CA ARG A 73 14.59 8.57 20.13
C ARG A 73 13.82 7.25 20.24
N ASN A 74 13.25 6.76 19.13
CA ASN A 74 12.46 5.55 19.01
C ASN A 74 13.24 4.38 18.37
N TRP A 75 14.46 4.59 17.86
CA TRP A 75 15.30 3.51 17.32
C TRP A 75 15.40 2.34 18.31
N ALA A 76 15.06 1.14 17.83
CA ALA A 76 15.06 -0.11 18.62
C ALA A 76 14.26 -0.07 19.94
N ARG A 77 13.28 0.83 20.09
CA ARG A 77 12.51 1.04 21.34
C ARG A 77 11.00 0.88 21.17
N GLY A 78 10.53 0.61 19.96
CA GLY A 78 9.11 0.56 19.62
C GLY A 78 8.42 1.92 19.72
N VAL A 79 7.09 1.90 19.89
CA VAL A 79 6.26 3.11 20.04
C VAL A 79 6.57 3.83 21.37
N ARG A 80 7.02 3.10 22.40
CA ARG A 80 7.52 3.56 23.71
C ARG A 80 6.51 4.26 24.63
N SER A 81 5.58 5.05 24.09
CA SER A 81 4.65 5.87 24.87
C SER A 81 3.37 6.16 24.08
N VAL A 82 2.25 6.31 24.80
CA VAL A 82 0.98 6.82 24.26
C VAL A 82 1.10 8.22 23.64
N LYS A 83 2.18 8.95 23.97
CA LYS A 83 2.51 10.28 23.42
C LYS A 83 3.35 10.22 22.15
N PHE A 84 3.49 9.05 21.52
CA PHE A 84 4.15 8.95 20.22
C PHE A 84 3.42 9.85 19.20
N PRO A 85 4.11 10.78 18.51
CA PRO A 85 3.43 11.79 17.69
C PRO A 85 3.00 11.30 16.31
N GLY A 86 3.33 10.06 15.94
CA GLY A 86 3.20 9.57 14.57
C GLY A 86 4.53 9.61 13.81
N VAL A 87 4.48 9.14 12.57
CA VAL A 87 5.56 9.25 11.60
C VAL A 87 5.68 10.72 11.17
N PRO A 88 6.88 11.30 11.22
CA PRO A 88 7.08 12.70 10.81
C PRO A 88 7.12 12.83 9.28
N TYR A 89 6.96 14.05 8.78
CA TYR A 89 7.04 14.38 7.34
C TYR A 89 6.08 13.52 6.52
N THR A 90 4.78 13.64 6.80
CA THR A 90 3.73 12.96 6.04
C THR A 90 2.56 13.88 5.84
N PHE A 91 1.86 13.73 4.72
CA PHE A 91 0.71 14.56 4.37
C PHE A 91 -0.40 14.49 5.42
N PHE A 92 -0.74 13.29 5.89
CA PHE A 92 -1.66 13.10 7.00
C PHE A 92 -0.91 12.92 8.32
N SER A 93 -1.35 13.63 9.35
CA SER A 93 -0.86 13.47 10.73
C SER A 93 -1.58 12.32 11.43
N GLN A 94 -0.97 11.78 12.48
CA GLN A 94 -1.62 10.76 13.32
C GLN A 94 -2.89 11.32 13.99
N ARG A 95 -3.96 10.52 13.98
CA ARG A 95 -5.25 10.76 14.61
C ARG A 95 -5.35 9.93 15.89
N GLN A 96 -6.06 10.45 16.89
CA GLN A 96 -6.32 9.79 18.17
C GLN A 96 -7.82 9.52 18.33
N GLY A 97 -8.19 8.69 19.30
CA GLY A 97 -9.60 8.40 19.56
C GLY A 97 -10.27 7.62 18.43
N CYS A 98 -9.47 6.90 17.65
CA CYS A 98 -9.95 6.08 16.54
C CYS A 98 -10.34 4.69 17.05
N ASN A 99 -11.03 3.93 16.20
CA ASN A 99 -11.16 2.49 16.37
C ASN A 99 -10.77 1.81 15.04
N VAL A 100 -10.04 0.70 15.14
CA VAL A 100 -9.65 -0.11 13.99
C VAL A 100 -10.20 -1.51 14.18
N ARG A 101 -10.96 -1.98 13.20
CA ARG A 101 -11.36 -3.38 13.11
C ARG A 101 -10.48 -4.06 12.08
N LEU A 102 -9.74 -5.09 12.51
CA LEU A 102 -8.84 -5.86 11.66
C LEU A 102 -9.57 -7.07 11.09
N TYR A 103 -9.42 -7.30 9.79
CA TYR A 103 -10.03 -8.43 9.09
C TYR A 103 -8.96 -9.38 8.58
N GLN A 104 -9.14 -10.66 8.91
CA GLN A 104 -8.44 -11.77 8.29
C GLN A 104 -9.39 -12.39 7.25
N ASP A 105 -8.98 -12.34 5.98
CA ASP A 105 -9.77 -12.72 4.82
C ASP A 105 -11.07 -11.91 4.66
N ALA A 106 -11.84 -12.23 3.62
CA ALA A 106 -13.13 -11.61 3.37
C ALA A 106 -14.17 -12.02 4.43
N HIS A 107 -14.08 -13.24 4.95
CA HIS A 107 -15.01 -13.80 5.92
C HIS A 107 -14.33 -14.71 6.95
N VAL A 108 -14.90 -14.77 8.14
CA VAL A 108 -14.48 -15.69 9.21
C VAL A 108 -15.68 -16.51 9.66
N PRO A 109 -15.70 -17.85 9.47
CA PRO A 109 -16.80 -18.68 9.92
C PRO A 109 -16.84 -18.74 11.45
N ASP A 110 -18.01 -19.03 11.99
CA ASP A 110 -18.14 -19.21 13.44
C ASP A 110 -17.26 -20.36 13.95
N ASN A 111 -16.72 -20.18 15.16
CA ASN A 111 -15.91 -21.17 15.88
C ASN A 111 -14.58 -21.58 15.19
N PHE A 112 -14.09 -20.83 14.20
CA PHE A 112 -12.76 -21.11 13.60
C PHE A 112 -11.61 -20.69 14.52
N ILE A 113 -11.70 -19.49 15.08
CA ILE A 113 -10.61 -18.89 15.86
C ILE A 113 -10.56 -19.53 17.26
N PRO A 114 -9.39 -20.02 17.71
CA PRO A 114 -9.25 -20.54 19.07
C PRO A 114 -9.38 -19.43 20.11
N LYS A 115 -9.55 -19.80 21.38
CA LYS A 115 -9.55 -18.83 22.47
C LYS A 115 -8.16 -18.20 22.62
N ILE A 116 -8.03 -16.94 22.24
CA ILE A 116 -6.81 -16.16 22.39
C ILE A 116 -7.08 -15.06 23.43
N PRO A 117 -6.54 -15.18 24.66
CA PRO A 117 -6.79 -14.20 25.72
C PRO A 117 -6.10 -12.87 25.43
N LEU A 118 -6.80 -11.76 25.70
CA LEU A 118 -6.33 -10.39 25.57
C LEU A 118 -6.11 -9.74 26.94
N ALA A 119 -5.49 -8.55 26.93
CA ALA A 119 -5.08 -7.84 28.13
C ALA A 119 -6.25 -7.36 29.02
N ASP A 120 -7.44 -7.21 28.46
CA ASP A 120 -8.67 -6.83 29.18
C ASP A 120 -9.39 -8.04 29.81
N GLY A 121 -8.84 -9.25 29.65
CA GLY A 121 -9.41 -10.50 30.15
C GLY A 121 -10.47 -11.12 29.23
N LYS A 122 -10.81 -10.48 28.09
CA LYS A 122 -11.65 -11.08 27.06
C LYS A 122 -10.81 -11.95 26.13
N ASN A 123 -11.47 -12.75 25.30
CA ASN A 123 -10.81 -13.43 24.19
C ASN A 123 -10.91 -12.55 22.94
N TYR A 124 -9.94 -12.67 22.04
CA TYR A 124 -10.02 -12.09 20.71
C TYR A 124 -11.28 -12.61 19.99
N GLU A 125 -12.03 -11.68 19.42
CA GLU A 125 -13.22 -11.96 18.62
C GLU A 125 -12.94 -11.54 17.17
N PRO A 126 -13.02 -12.47 16.20
CA PRO A 126 -12.78 -12.12 14.81
C PRO A 126 -13.87 -11.22 14.26
N ALA A 127 -13.43 -10.30 13.40
CA ALA A 127 -14.29 -9.48 12.57
C ALA A 127 -14.48 -10.12 11.19
N ARG A 128 -15.49 -9.66 10.44
CA ARG A 128 -15.86 -10.22 9.14
C ARG A 128 -15.95 -9.11 8.11
N CYS A 129 -15.03 -9.11 7.15
CA CYS A 129 -14.81 -7.97 6.27
C CYS A 129 -16.04 -7.67 5.40
N TRP A 130 -16.47 -8.65 4.60
CA TRP A 130 -17.56 -8.45 3.66
C TRP A 130 -18.93 -8.38 4.34
N GLU A 131 -19.10 -8.98 5.53
CA GLU A 131 -20.30 -8.74 6.36
C GLU A 131 -20.39 -7.27 6.78
N ASP A 132 -19.30 -6.69 7.28
CA ASP A 132 -19.27 -5.30 7.74
C ASP A 132 -19.34 -4.30 6.56
N ILE A 133 -18.74 -4.61 5.41
CA ILE A 133 -18.87 -3.79 4.19
C ILE A 133 -20.31 -3.81 3.68
N PHE A 134 -20.96 -4.99 3.67
CA PHE A 134 -22.36 -5.12 3.30
C PHE A 134 -23.27 -4.27 4.20
N ASP A 135 -23.07 -4.34 5.52
CA ASP A 135 -23.81 -3.52 6.48
C ASP A 135 -23.57 -2.02 6.25
N ALA A 136 -22.32 -1.62 6.08
CA ALA A 136 -21.94 -0.24 5.85
C ALA A 136 -22.59 0.36 4.58
N ILE A 137 -22.56 -0.37 3.46
CA ILE A 137 -23.19 0.05 2.20
C ILE A 137 -24.72 0.09 2.35
N SER A 138 -25.31 -0.93 2.99
CA SER A 138 -26.76 -1.03 3.16
C SER A 138 -27.32 0.11 4.03
N ASN A 139 -26.58 0.48 5.09
CA ASN A 139 -26.99 1.46 6.09
C ASN A 139 -26.66 2.92 5.73
N ALA A 140 -25.88 3.15 4.66
CA ALA A 140 -25.54 4.48 4.19
C ALA A 140 -26.79 5.29 3.79
N GLN A 141 -26.77 6.59 4.09
CA GLN A 141 -27.88 7.51 3.80
C GLN A 141 -27.48 8.72 2.93
N HIS A 142 -26.19 9.02 2.82
CA HIS A 142 -25.73 10.23 2.11
C HIS A 142 -24.64 9.96 1.07
N LEU A 143 -23.65 9.11 1.36
CA LEU A 143 -22.52 8.84 0.49
C LEU A 143 -22.02 7.40 0.56
N ILE A 144 -21.63 6.87 -0.59
CA ILE A 144 -20.89 5.61 -0.74
C ILE A 144 -19.82 5.83 -1.80
N TYR A 145 -18.57 5.97 -1.37
CA TYR A 145 -17.43 6.23 -2.25
C TYR A 145 -16.52 5.02 -2.31
N ILE A 146 -16.26 4.50 -3.50
CA ILE A 146 -15.50 3.27 -3.70
C ILE A 146 -14.33 3.52 -4.65
N THR A 147 -13.14 3.08 -4.27
CA THR A 147 -12.05 2.87 -5.24
C THR A 147 -11.68 1.41 -5.28
N GLY A 148 -11.36 0.90 -6.47
CA GLY A 148 -10.88 -0.45 -6.65
C GLY A 148 -9.87 -0.53 -7.78
N TRP A 149 -8.92 -1.45 -7.65
CA TRP A 149 -8.13 -1.88 -8.82
C TRP A 149 -9.05 -2.65 -9.78
N SER A 150 -9.94 -3.46 -9.23
CA SER A 150 -11.07 -4.06 -9.95
C SER A 150 -12.30 -4.01 -9.04
N VAL A 151 -13.47 -3.87 -9.66
CA VAL A 151 -14.76 -4.09 -8.99
C VAL A 151 -15.55 -5.00 -9.90
N HIS A 152 -16.21 -6.02 -9.35
CA HIS A 152 -17.09 -6.89 -10.13
C HIS A 152 -18.52 -6.78 -9.59
N THR A 153 -19.47 -6.40 -10.42
CA THR A 153 -20.84 -6.08 -10.00
C THR A 153 -21.64 -7.30 -9.56
N GLU A 154 -21.29 -8.49 -10.06
CA GLU A 154 -22.08 -9.72 -9.87
C GLU A 154 -21.75 -10.48 -8.58
N ILE A 155 -20.72 -10.07 -7.83
CA ILE A 155 -20.41 -10.73 -6.55
C ILE A 155 -21.51 -10.49 -5.52
N THR A 156 -21.73 -11.48 -4.65
CA THR A 156 -22.49 -11.32 -3.41
C THR A 156 -21.53 -11.24 -2.22
N LEU A 157 -21.81 -10.32 -1.30
CA LEU A 157 -20.93 -10.09 -0.14
C LEU A 157 -21.17 -11.12 0.99
N ILE A 158 -22.40 -11.68 1.07
CA ILE A 158 -22.80 -12.61 2.12
C ILE A 158 -23.07 -13.98 1.50
N ARG A 159 -22.21 -14.97 1.80
CA ARG A 159 -22.31 -16.31 1.21
C ARG A 159 -22.39 -17.45 2.23
N ASP A 160 -22.08 -17.18 3.50
CA ASP A 160 -22.14 -18.20 4.54
C ASP A 160 -23.59 -18.48 4.95
N THR A 161 -24.07 -19.67 4.61
CA THR A 161 -25.44 -20.11 4.88
C THR A 161 -25.73 -20.29 6.37
N ASN A 162 -24.71 -20.41 7.23
CA ASN A 162 -24.87 -20.43 8.68
C ASN A 162 -24.99 -19.02 9.28
N ARG A 163 -24.68 -17.99 8.50
CA ARG A 163 -24.72 -16.57 8.91
C ARG A 163 -25.48 -15.71 7.90
N PRO A 164 -26.74 -16.06 7.58
CA PRO A 164 -27.52 -15.31 6.61
C PRO A 164 -27.78 -13.88 7.10
N LYS A 165 -27.76 -12.92 6.18
CA LYS A 165 -28.17 -11.53 6.43
C LYS A 165 -29.29 -11.16 5.48
N PRO A 166 -30.34 -10.44 5.92
CA PRO A 166 -31.42 -10.00 5.04
C PRO A 166 -30.89 -9.22 3.83
N GLY A 167 -31.24 -9.66 2.62
CA GLY A 167 -30.76 -9.06 1.37
C GLY A 167 -29.29 -9.36 1.05
N GLY A 168 -28.64 -10.30 1.76
CA GLY A 168 -27.24 -10.68 1.53
C GLY A 168 -26.99 -11.43 0.23
N ASP A 169 -28.06 -11.94 -0.41
CA ASP A 169 -28.07 -12.59 -1.71
C ASP A 169 -28.08 -11.59 -2.89
N VAL A 170 -28.25 -10.29 -2.62
CA VAL A 170 -28.21 -9.24 -3.63
C VAL A 170 -26.77 -9.01 -4.08
N THR A 171 -26.57 -8.90 -5.40
CA THR A 171 -25.25 -8.58 -5.97
C THR A 171 -24.81 -7.17 -5.56
N LEU A 172 -23.50 -6.93 -5.52
CA LEU A 172 -22.95 -5.62 -5.20
C LEU A 172 -23.51 -4.53 -6.15
N GLY A 173 -23.62 -4.83 -7.44
CA GLY A 173 -24.15 -3.92 -8.45
C GLY A 173 -25.58 -3.48 -8.16
N GLU A 174 -26.47 -4.43 -7.86
CA GLU A 174 -27.87 -4.12 -7.54
C GLU A 174 -28.02 -3.40 -6.20
N LEU A 175 -27.20 -3.76 -5.19
CA LEU A 175 -27.17 -3.04 -3.92
C LEU A 175 -26.81 -1.56 -4.14
N LEU A 176 -25.76 -1.27 -4.91
CA LEU A 176 -25.32 0.09 -5.20
C LEU A 176 -26.35 0.88 -6.01
N LYS A 177 -26.99 0.27 -7.03
CA LYS A 177 -28.08 0.90 -7.78
C LYS A 177 -29.26 1.26 -6.88
N ARG A 178 -29.66 0.34 -6.01
CA ARG A 178 -30.74 0.58 -5.04
C ARG A 178 -30.40 1.77 -4.15
N LYS A 179 -29.22 1.78 -3.52
CA LYS A 179 -28.78 2.90 -2.67
C LYS A 179 -28.75 4.23 -3.42
N ALA A 180 -28.26 4.24 -4.66
CA ALA A 180 -28.24 5.44 -5.49
C ALA A 180 -29.66 5.96 -5.78
N SER A 181 -30.59 5.07 -6.14
CA SER A 181 -32.00 5.43 -6.40
C SER A 181 -32.76 5.90 -5.16
N GLU A 182 -32.32 5.52 -3.96
CA GLU A 182 -32.82 6.03 -2.66
C GLU A 182 -32.30 7.44 -2.34
N GLY A 183 -31.41 8.00 -3.19
CA GLY A 183 -30.83 9.34 -3.03
C GLY A 183 -29.43 9.38 -2.42
N VAL A 184 -28.82 8.23 -2.14
CA VAL A 184 -27.43 8.17 -1.63
C VAL A 184 -26.46 8.50 -2.75
N ARG A 185 -25.46 9.36 -2.52
CA ARG A 185 -24.45 9.69 -3.53
C ARG A 185 -23.44 8.55 -3.66
N VAL A 186 -23.60 7.73 -4.71
CA VAL A 186 -22.68 6.62 -5.00
C VAL A 186 -21.67 7.03 -6.06
N LEU A 187 -20.39 7.14 -5.68
CA LEU A 187 -19.29 7.52 -6.57
C LEU A 187 -18.23 6.42 -6.58
N MET A 188 -17.75 6.06 -7.77
CA MET A 188 -16.74 5.02 -7.92
C MET A 188 -15.58 5.48 -8.81
N LEU A 189 -14.35 5.21 -8.36
CA LEU A 189 -13.12 5.35 -9.15
C LEU A 189 -12.49 3.97 -9.32
N VAL A 190 -12.79 3.32 -10.44
CA VAL A 190 -12.22 2.01 -10.81
C VAL A 190 -11.04 2.25 -11.74
N TRP A 191 -9.94 1.50 -11.60
CA TRP A 191 -8.80 1.63 -12.50
C TRP A 191 -9.21 1.30 -13.96
N ASP A 192 -8.75 2.12 -14.90
CA ASP A 192 -8.92 1.95 -16.36
C ASP A 192 -7.77 1.11 -16.93
N ASP A 193 -8.02 -0.16 -17.19
CA ASP A 193 -7.09 -1.05 -17.89
C ASP A 193 -7.14 -0.78 -19.41
N ARG A 194 -6.34 0.19 -19.83
CA ARG A 194 -6.19 0.56 -21.24
C ARG A 194 -5.65 -0.56 -22.13
N THR A 195 -5.14 -1.65 -21.57
CA THR A 195 -4.65 -2.81 -22.36
C THR A 195 -5.78 -3.74 -22.80
N SER A 196 -6.98 -3.59 -22.26
CA SER A 196 -8.15 -4.40 -22.59
C SER A 196 -8.86 -4.00 -23.91
N VAL A 197 -8.50 -2.86 -24.52
CA VAL A 197 -9.11 -2.36 -25.77
C VAL A 197 -8.49 -2.97 -27.04
N GLY A 198 -9.25 -3.89 -27.68
CA GLY A 198 -9.32 -4.15 -29.13
C GLY A 198 -8.07 -4.56 -29.93
N LEU A 199 -7.01 -3.75 -29.94
CA LEU A 199 -5.83 -3.90 -30.81
C LEU A 199 -4.54 -4.26 -30.05
N LEU A 200 -4.54 -4.12 -28.72
CA LEU A 200 -3.43 -4.47 -27.81
C LEU A 200 -3.69 -5.78 -27.03
N LYS A 201 -4.70 -6.57 -27.44
CA LYS A 201 -4.92 -7.96 -27.00
C LYS A 201 -3.78 -8.88 -27.45
N ARG A 202 -2.59 -8.68 -26.90
CA ARG A 202 -1.56 -9.71 -26.81
C ARG A 202 -1.59 -10.18 -25.37
N ASP A 203 -2.42 -11.20 -25.15
CA ASP A 203 -2.62 -11.90 -23.88
C ASP A 203 -3.16 -10.99 -22.76
N GLY A 204 -4.41 -11.24 -22.32
CA GLY A 204 -5.04 -10.47 -21.23
C GLY A 204 -4.20 -10.51 -19.96
N LEU A 205 -3.42 -9.44 -19.74
CA LEU A 205 -2.38 -9.39 -18.71
C LEU A 205 -2.95 -9.11 -17.31
N MET A 206 -4.14 -8.52 -17.22
CA MET A 206 -4.80 -8.15 -15.96
C MET A 206 -6.27 -8.55 -16.06
N ALA A 207 -6.72 -9.47 -15.20
CA ALA A 207 -8.11 -9.94 -15.17
C ALA A 207 -9.00 -8.93 -14.40
N THR A 208 -9.22 -7.74 -14.96
CA THR A 208 -10.11 -6.71 -14.38
C THR A 208 -11.50 -6.71 -15.03
N HIS A 209 -12.49 -6.20 -14.29
CA HIS A 209 -13.89 -6.04 -14.73
C HIS A 209 -14.28 -4.56 -14.89
N ASP A 210 -13.33 -3.71 -15.24
CA ASP A 210 -13.47 -2.26 -15.24
C ASP A 210 -14.48 -1.77 -16.28
N GLU A 211 -14.30 -2.09 -17.57
CA GLU A 211 -15.25 -1.69 -18.63
C GLU A 211 -16.65 -2.29 -18.40
N GLU A 212 -16.73 -3.56 -17.99
CA GLU A 212 -17.99 -4.24 -17.68
C GLU A 212 -18.74 -3.53 -16.56
N THR A 213 -18.04 -3.15 -15.50
CA THR A 213 -18.60 -2.41 -14.35
C THR A 213 -19.05 -1.01 -14.74
N ALA A 214 -18.25 -0.29 -15.53
CA ALA A 214 -18.63 1.04 -16.02
C ALA A 214 -19.90 0.98 -16.88
N ASN A 215 -19.99 -0.02 -17.77
CA ASN A 215 -21.16 -0.26 -18.61
C ASN A 215 -22.39 -0.67 -17.77
N TYR A 216 -22.21 -1.48 -16.73
CA TYR A 216 -23.29 -1.92 -15.83
C TYR A 216 -24.01 -0.75 -15.15
N PHE A 217 -23.25 0.29 -14.77
CA PHE A 217 -23.78 1.49 -14.12
C PHE A 217 -24.17 2.61 -15.10
N GLN A 218 -23.89 2.45 -16.40
CA GLN A 218 -24.25 3.45 -17.39
C GLN A 218 -25.76 3.68 -17.42
N GLY A 219 -26.17 4.95 -17.33
CA GLY A 219 -27.59 5.33 -17.32
C GLY A 219 -28.30 5.11 -15.98
N THR A 220 -27.57 4.75 -14.92
CA THR A 220 -28.11 4.68 -13.55
C THR A 220 -27.66 5.87 -12.71
N ASP A 221 -28.15 5.95 -11.46
CA ASP A 221 -27.76 6.99 -10.50
C ASP A 221 -26.39 6.72 -9.83
N VAL A 222 -25.75 5.58 -10.12
CA VAL A 222 -24.38 5.28 -9.69
C VAL A 222 -23.40 5.96 -10.65
N HIS A 223 -22.45 6.73 -10.10
CA HIS A 223 -21.45 7.43 -10.89
C HIS A 223 -20.11 6.68 -10.88
N CYS A 224 -19.96 5.75 -11.82
CA CYS A 224 -18.72 5.01 -12.02
C CYS A 224 -17.81 5.70 -13.05
N VAL A 225 -16.57 5.97 -12.66
CA VAL A 225 -15.54 6.58 -13.51
C VAL A 225 -14.35 5.64 -13.64
N LEU A 226 -13.99 5.34 -14.88
CA LEU A 226 -12.75 4.65 -15.22
C LEU A 226 -11.58 5.64 -15.08
N CYS A 227 -10.64 5.29 -14.22
CA CYS A 227 -9.57 6.16 -13.77
C CYS A 227 -8.24 5.66 -14.32
N PRO A 228 -7.67 6.32 -15.34
CA PRO A 228 -6.38 5.92 -15.87
C PRO A 228 -5.24 6.33 -14.96
N ARG A 229 -4.16 5.56 -14.99
CA ARG A 229 -2.93 5.89 -14.27
C ARG A 229 -1.79 6.09 -15.25
N ASN A 230 -1.24 7.30 -15.27
CA ASN A 230 0.00 7.61 -15.98
C ASN A 230 1.13 7.74 -14.94
N PRO A 231 2.30 7.10 -15.14
CA PRO A 231 3.47 7.31 -14.28
C PRO A 231 4.07 8.72 -14.46
N ASP A 232 4.74 9.21 -13.42
CA ASP A 232 5.45 10.51 -13.44
C ASP A 232 6.83 10.43 -14.11
N ASP A 233 7.52 9.29 -14.01
CA ASP A 233 8.82 9.05 -14.64
C ASP A 233 8.91 7.59 -15.14
N SER A 234 8.85 7.39 -16.46
CA SER A 234 8.93 6.06 -17.08
C SER A 234 10.19 5.86 -17.95
N GLY A 235 11.17 6.78 -17.84
CA GLY A 235 12.44 6.68 -18.55
C GLY A 235 12.47 7.43 -19.88
N SER A 236 12.94 6.77 -20.95
CA SER A 236 13.01 7.37 -22.29
C SER A 236 11.63 7.42 -22.96
N ILE A 237 11.41 8.37 -23.89
CA ILE A 237 10.12 8.54 -24.62
C ILE A 237 9.57 7.21 -25.20
N VAL A 238 10.45 6.32 -25.67
CA VAL A 238 10.07 5.01 -26.23
C VAL A 238 9.62 4.03 -25.13
N GLN A 239 10.27 4.08 -23.97
CA GLN A 239 9.93 3.28 -22.80
C GLN A 239 8.63 3.82 -22.15
N ASP A 240 8.41 5.14 -22.15
CA ASP A 240 7.18 5.78 -21.69
C ASP A 240 5.95 5.28 -22.46
N LEU A 241 6.05 5.14 -23.79
CA LEU A 241 4.97 4.63 -24.63
C LEU A 241 4.62 3.16 -24.33
N GLN A 242 5.59 2.35 -23.91
CA GLN A 242 5.37 0.93 -23.58
C GLN A 242 4.91 0.72 -22.12
N ILE A 243 5.34 1.58 -21.19
CA ILE A 243 5.09 1.43 -19.74
C ILE A 243 3.88 2.26 -19.26
N SER A 244 3.46 3.29 -20.01
CA SER A 244 2.34 4.17 -19.62
C SER A 244 1.00 3.44 -19.40
N THR A 245 0.85 2.21 -19.90
CA THR A 245 -0.34 1.37 -19.67
C THR A 245 -0.17 0.32 -18.56
N MET A 246 1.01 0.24 -17.92
CA MET A 246 1.33 -0.82 -16.94
C MET A 246 1.16 -0.41 -15.48
N PHE A 247 1.19 0.89 -15.17
CA PHE A 247 0.91 1.37 -13.81
C PHE A 247 -0.58 1.44 -13.54
N THR A 248 -0.98 1.12 -12.30
CA THR A 248 -2.40 1.01 -11.94
C THR A 248 -2.76 1.91 -10.77
N HIS A 249 -4.06 2.23 -10.66
CA HIS A 249 -4.60 2.69 -9.39
C HIS A 249 -4.93 1.48 -8.52
N HIS A 250 -4.10 1.24 -7.50
CA HIS A 250 -4.20 0.01 -6.70
C HIS A 250 -4.90 0.19 -5.33
N GLN A 251 -5.48 1.37 -5.06
CA GLN A 251 -6.19 1.64 -3.81
C GLN A 251 -7.54 0.89 -3.76
N LYS A 252 -7.76 0.12 -2.70
CA LYS A 252 -9.07 -0.49 -2.38
C LYS A 252 -9.69 0.25 -1.21
N ILE A 253 -10.73 1.03 -1.47
CA ILE A 253 -11.35 1.94 -0.51
C ILE A 253 -12.86 1.78 -0.58
N VAL A 254 -13.51 1.75 0.58
CA VAL A 254 -14.94 2.01 0.73
C VAL A 254 -15.11 3.09 1.81
N CYS A 255 -15.76 4.20 1.50
CA CYS A 255 -16.14 5.23 2.47
C CYS A 255 -17.64 5.40 2.46
N VAL A 256 -18.27 5.37 3.63
CA VAL A 256 -19.71 5.60 3.81
C VAL A 256 -19.98 6.54 4.96
N ASP A 257 -21.16 7.14 4.96
CA ASP A 257 -21.74 7.67 6.19
C ASP A 257 -22.45 6.55 6.99
N ASP A 258 -22.24 6.52 8.30
CA ASP A 258 -22.77 5.50 9.20
C ASP A 258 -23.41 6.15 10.44
N ALA A 259 -24.32 5.45 11.10
CA ALA A 259 -24.96 5.94 12.32
C ALA A 259 -23.91 6.14 13.44
N LEU A 260 -24.19 7.08 14.36
CA LEU A 260 -23.38 7.16 15.57
C LEU A 260 -23.60 5.94 16.47
N PRO A 261 -22.56 5.49 17.21
CA PRO A 261 -22.72 4.40 18.17
C PRO A 261 -23.71 4.68 19.32
N SER A 262 -24.06 5.94 19.58
CA SER A 262 -24.99 6.32 20.66
C SER A 262 -26.44 6.11 20.25
N GLN A 263 -27.16 5.29 21.03
CA GLN A 263 -28.58 5.04 20.80
C GLN A 263 -29.41 6.34 20.87
N GLY A 264 -30.20 6.61 19.82
CA GLY A 264 -31.15 7.72 19.76
C GLY A 264 -30.65 9.03 19.13
N SER A 265 -29.42 9.07 18.62
CA SER A 265 -28.97 10.19 17.78
C SER A 265 -29.29 9.91 16.31
N GLU A 266 -29.90 10.89 15.63
CA GLU A 266 -30.07 10.89 14.17
C GLU A 266 -28.78 11.35 13.44
N GLN A 267 -27.76 11.75 14.20
CA GLN A 267 -26.48 12.15 13.63
C GLN A 267 -25.68 10.94 13.14
N ARG A 268 -24.83 11.22 12.16
CA ARG A 268 -24.03 10.26 11.41
C ARG A 268 -22.56 10.64 11.46
N ARG A 269 -21.70 9.70 11.12
CA ARG A 269 -20.24 9.83 11.06
C ARG A 269 -19.72 9.21 9.77
N ILE A 270 -18.44 9.42 9.48
CA ILE A 270 -17.77 8.73 8.37
C ILE A 270 -17.14 7.44 8.87
N LEU A 271 -17.31 6.39 8.08
CA LEU A 271 -16.70 5.07 8.22
C LEU A 271 -15.93 4.74 6.96
N SER A 272 -14.71 4.22 7.09
CA SER A 272 -13.87 3.90 5.92
C SER A 272 -13.23 2.53 6.03
N PHE A 273 -12.94 1.93 4.88
CA PHE A 273 -12.28 0.64 4.75
C PHE A 273 -11.05 0.78 3.85
N VAL A 274 -9.95 0.15 4.24
CA VAL A 274 -8.70 0.06 3.46
C VAL A 274 -8.03 -1.29 3.70
N GLY A 275 -7.37 -1.84 2.66
CA GLY A 275 -6.68 -3.12 2.76
C GLY A 275 -6.26 -3.69 1.41
N GLY A 276 -6.04 -5.00 1.35
CA GLY A 276 -5.69 -5.74 0.13
C GLY A 276 -6.88 -6.24 -0.69
N ILE A 277 -8.04 -6.42 -0.04
CA ILE A 277 -9.23 -7.02 -0.66
C ILE A 277 -9.98 -6.02 -1.56
N ASP A 278 -10.00 -6.25 -2.88
CA ASP A 278 -10.92 -5.61 -3.84
C ASP A 278 -12.34 -6.19 -3.73
N LEU A 279 -13.35 -5.43 -4.13
CA LEU A 279 -14.72 -5.90 -4.27
C LEU A 279 -14.94 -6.55 -5.64
N CYS A 280 -14.22 -7.64 -5.92
CA CYS A 280 -14.32 -8.40 -7.16
C CYS A 280 -14.30 -9.92 -6.93
N ASP A 281 -14.39 -10.67 -8.03
CA ASP A 281 -14.33 -12.13 -8.09
C ASP A 281 -13.06 -12.70 -7.47
N GLY A 282 -13.13 -13.93 -6.95
CA GLY A 282 -12.01 -14.67 -6.37
C GLY A 282 -11.58 -14.24 -4.96
N ARG A 283 -12.08 -13.09 -4.46
CA ARG A 283 -11.64 -12.49 -3.18
C ARG A 283 -12.41 -13.01 -1.97
N TYR A 284 -13.61 -13.56 -2.17
CA TYR A 284 -14.33 -14.19 -1.08
C TYR A 284 -13.61 -15.48 -0.69
N ASP A 285 -13.08 -15.52 0.54
CA ASP A 285 -12.56 -16.75 1.12
C ASP A 285 -12.68 -16.70 2.64
N THR A 286 -12.34 -17.82 3.26
CA THR A 286 -12.25 -18.00 4.70
C THR A 286 -10.91 -18.63 5.03
N GLN A 287 -10.58 -18.69 6.32
CA GLN A 287 -9.33 -19.28 6.81
C GLN A 287 -9.19 -20.79 6.50
N TYR A 288 -10.27 -21.45 6.04
CA TYR A 288 -10.20 -22.83 5.56
C TYR A 288 -9.51 -22.97 4.20
N HIS A 289 -9.49 -21.91 3.38
CA HIS A 289 -8.81 -21.84 2.08
C HIS A 289 -8.99 -23.11 1.24
N SER A 290 -10.25 -23.54 1.10
CA SER A 290 -10.58 -24.80 0.45
C SER A 290 -10.21 -24.78 -1.04
N LEU A 291 -9.48 -25.82 -1.47
CA LEU A 291 -9.12 -26.04 -2.87
C LEU A 291 -10.27 -26.62 -3.71
N PHE A 292 -11.10 -27.49 -3.11
CA PHE A 292 -12.07 -28.31 -3.82
C PHE A 292 -13.47 -28.37 -3.18
N ARG A 293 -13.56 -28.27 -1.85
CA ARG A 293 -14.79 -28.57 -1.08
C ARG A 293 -15.84 -27.47 -1.12
N THR A 294 -15.54 -26.36 -1.77
CA THR A 294 -16.39 -25.17 -1.84
C THR A 294 -16.80 -24.83 -3.28
N LEU A 295 -16.39 -25.68 -4.24
CA LEU A 295 -16.64 -25.52 -5.68
C LEU A 295 -18.11 -25.79 -6.08
N ASP A 296 -18.86 -26.47 -5.22
CA ASP A 296 -20.30 -26.73 -5.35
C ASP A 296 -21.14 -25.82 -4.43
N THR A 297 -20.51 -24.86 -3.76
CA THR A 297 -21.15 -23.91 -2.84
C THR A 297 -20.69 -22.48 -3.12
N VAL A 298 -19.98 -21.84 -2.19
CA VAL A 298 -19.71 -20.38 -2.20
C VAL A 298 -18.75 -19.92 -3.30
N HIS A 299 -18.06 -20.85 -3.97
CA HIS A 299 -17.17 -20.57 -5.11
C HIS A 299 -17.66 -21.20 -6.43
N HIS A 300 -18.89 -21.71 -6.49
CA HIS A 300 -19.41 -22.30 -7.74
C HIS A 300 -19.46 -21.27 -8.86
N ASP A 301 -20.01 -20.10 -8.56
CA ASP A 301 -20.14 -18.95 -9.46
C ASP A 301 -19.01 -17.94 -9.29
N ASP A 302 -17.97 -18.29 -8.51
CA ASP A 302 -16.82 -17.42 -8.19
C ASP A 302 -15.51 -18.22 -8.19
N PHE A 303 -15.33 -19.02 -9.25
CA PHE A 303 -14.15 -19.86 -9.42
C PHE A 303 -12.97 -19.05 -9.97
N HIS A 304 -11.96 -18.82 -9.12
CA HIS A 304 -10.73 -18.12 -9.47
C HIS A 304 -9.54 -19.06 -9.56
N GLN A 305 -8.87 -19.11 -10.71
CA GLN A 305 -7.64 -19.90 -10.94
C GLN A 305 -6.88 -19.42 -12.19
N PRO A 306 -6.07 -18.35 -12.08
CA PRO A 306 -5.34 -17.77 -13.20
C PRO A 306 -3.98 -18.45 -13.49
N ASN A 307 -3.55 -19.39 -12.64
CA ASN A 307 -2.24 -20.05 -12.80
C ASN A 307 -2.25 -21.12 -13.90
N PHE A 308 -3.43 -21.53 -14.37
CA PHE A 308 -3.59 -22.48 -15.48
C PHE A 308 -4.44 -21.88 -16.60
N ALA A 309 -3.90 -21.84 -17.82
CA ALA A 309 -4.58 -21.29 -19.00
C ALA A 309 -5.93 -21.95 -19.33
N THR A 310 -6.19 -23.16 -18.82
CA THR A 310 -7.40 -23.93 -19.15
C THR A 310 -8.30 -24.18 -17.95
N ALA A 311 -8.03 -23.54 -16.80
CA ALA A 311 -8.84 -23.70 -15.60
C ALA A 311 -10.29 -23.27 -15.85
N SER A 312 -11.23 -24.05 -15.33
CA SER A 312 -12.65 -23.71 -15.32
C SER A 312 -13.35 -24.56 -14.27
N ILE A 313 -14.42 -24.03 -13.66
CA ILE A 313 -15.21 -24.77 -12.66
C ILE A 313 -15.69 -26.14 -13.18
N THR A 314 -16.03 -26.21 -14.48
CA THR A 314 -16.47 -27.44 -15.16
C THR A 314 -15.40 -28.54 -15.27
N LYS A 315 -14.12 -28.17 -15.16
CA LYS A 315 -12.99 -29.12 -15.13
C LYS A 315 -12.57 -29.48 -13.71
N GLY A 316 -13.19 -28.87 -12.69
CA GLY A 316 -12.85 -29.03 -11.29
C GLY A 316 -11.73 -28.10 -10.84
N GLY A 317 -11.29 -28.31 -9.59
CA GLY A 317 -10.25 -27.52 -8.95
C GLY A 317 -8.81 -27.97 -9.29
N PRO A 318 -7.81 -27.47 -8.53
CA PRO A 318 -7.99 -26.58 -7.38
C PRO A 318 -8.35 -25.16 -7.82
N ARG A 319 -9.30 -24.49 -7.13
CA ARG A 319 -9.31 -23.02 -7.17
C ARG A 319 -8.06 -22.48 -6.47
N GLU A 320 -7.69 -21.24 -6.74
CA GLU A 320 -6.67 -20.53 -5.97
C GLU A 320 -7.30 -19.89 -4.74
N PRO A 321 -6.96 -20.32 -3.51
CA PRO A 321 -7.37 -19.65 -2.28
C PRO A 321 -6.84 -18.23 -2.17
N TRP A 322 -7.62 -17.36 -1.51
CA TRP A 322 -7.30 -15.95 -1.35
C TRP A 322 -7.11 -15.63 0.12
N HIS A 323 -5.85 -15.66 0.58
CA HIS A 323 -5.46 -15.16 1.89
C HIS A 323 -5.12 -13.68 1.79
N ASP A 324 -5.81 -12.83 2.55
CA ASP A 324 -5.62 -11.39 2.49
C ASP A 324 -6.08 -10.68 3.77
N ILE A 325 -5.69 -9.42 3.96
CA ILE A 325 -5.96 -8.62 5.15
C ILE A 325 -6.64 -7.31 4.77
N HIS A 326 -7.64 -6.91 5.55
CA HIS A 326 -8.34 -5.65 5.39
C HIS A 326 -8.59 -4.95 6.73
N SER A 327 -9.01 -3.69 6.72
CA SER A 327 -9.35 -2.96 7.94
C SER A 327 -10.53 -2.02 7.76
N ARG A 328 -11.29 -1.82 8.84
CA ARG A 328 -12.27 -0.75 9.00
C ARG A 328 -11.73 0.29 9.95
N LEU A 329 -11.91 1.55 9.60
CA LEU A 329 -11.37 2.72 10.26
C LEU A 329 -12.52 3.63 10.70
N GLU A 330 -12.53 3.94 11.99
CA GLU A 330 -13.53 4.76 12.66
C GLU A 330 -12.86 5.93 13.41
N GLY A 331 -13.57 7.05 13.51
CA GLY A 331 -13.07 8.27 14.13
C GLY A 331 -12.44 9.22 13.11
N PRO A 332 -11.56 10.15 13.54
CA PRO A 332 -11.03 11.18 12.65
C PRO A 332 -10.23 10.62 11.46
N ILE A 333 -9.67 9.41 11.58
CA ILE A 333 -8.93 8.74 10.50
C ILE A 333 -9.81 8.41 9.28
N ALA A 334 -11.10 8.12 9.47
CA ALA A 334 -12.00 7.81 8.36
C ALA A 334 -12.15 9.00 7.39
N TRP A 335 -12.09 10.22 7.94
CA TRP A 335 -12.10 11.45 7.17
C TRP A 335 -10.85 11.64 6.31
N ASP A 336 -9.68 11.14 6.74
CA ASP A 336 -8.47 11.22 5.93
C ASP A 336 -8.58 10.32 4.68
N VAL A 337 -9.23 9.15 4.80
CA VAL A 337 -9.50 8.25 3.67
C VAL A 337 -10.54 8.86 2.72
N LEU A 338 -11.60 9.45 3.27
CA LEU A 338 -12.58 10.22 2.51
C LEU A 338 -11.90 11.37 1.75
N TYR A 339 -11.04 12.14 2.42
CA TYR A 339 -10.31 13.23 1.79
C TYR A 339 -9.39 12.74 0.66
N ASN A 340 -8.72 11.59 0.83
CA ASN A 340 -7.98 10.96 -0.26
C ASN A 340 -8.89 10.68 -1.48
N PHE A 341 -10.09 10.11 -1.26
CA PHE A 341 -11.05 9.90 -2.34
C PHE A 341 -11.43 11.23 -3.02
N GLU A 342 -11.77 12.26 -2.24
CA GLU A 342 -12.15 13.55 -2.78
C GLU A 342 -11.03 14.22 -3.59
N GLN A 343 -9.77 14.12 -3.14
CA GLN A 343 -8.61 14.62 -3.89
C GLN A 343 -8.49 13.95 -5.26
N ARG A 344 -8.71 12.62 -5.31
CA ARG A 344 -8.70 11.86 -6.56
C ARG A 344 -9.89 12.19 -7.45
N TRP A 345 -11.09 12.30 -6.87
CA TRP A 345 -12.29 12.65 -7.61
C TRP A 345 -12.18 14.04 -8.25
N ARG A 346 -11.67 15.04 -7.52
CA ARG A 346 -11.43 16.38 -8.08
C ARG A 346 -10.40 16.37 -9.21
N LYS A 347 -9.45 15.44 -9.19
CA LYS A 347 -8.42 15.31 -10.23
C LYS A 347 -8.90 14.52 -11.45
N GLN A 348 -9.63 13.42 -11.25
CA GLN A 348 -9.89 12.40 -12.28
C GLN A 348 -11.36 11.97 -12.39
N GLY A 349 -12.24 12.36 -11.46
CA GLY A 349 -13.67 11.99 -11.42
C GLY A 349 -14.58 12.75 -12.39
N GLY A 350 -14.08 13.82 -13.01
CA GLY A 350 -14.76 14.54 -14.09
C GLY A 350 -15.86 15.51 -13.66
N LYS A 351 -16.94 15.04 -13.02
CA LYS A 351 -18.08 15.88 -12.61
C LYS A 351 -17.97 16.34 -11.16
N ASP A 352 -18.45 17.55 -10.86
CA ASP A 352 -18.54 18.02 -9.46
C ASP A 352 -19.74 17.38 -8.75
N LEU A 353 -19.53 16.18 -8.22
CA LEU A 353 -20.53 15.33 -7.58
C LEU A 353 -20.13 14.93 -6.15
N LEU A 354 -19.13 15.57 -5.57
CA LEU A 354 -18.81 15.32 -4.16
C LEU A 354 -19.92 15.88 -3.27
N VAL A 355 -20.23 15.16 -2.20
CA VAL A 355 -21.16 15.64 -1.17
C VAL A 355 -20.50 16.80 -0.45
N GLN A 356 -21.20 17.93 -0.38
CA GLN A 356 -20.71 19.11 0.34
C GLN A 356 -20.96 18.90 1.83
N LEU A 357 -20.00 18.29 2.53
CA LEU A 357 -20.13 17.93 3.95
C LEU A 357 -20.42 19.13 4.88
N ARG A 358 -20.10 20.36 4.44
CA ARG A 358 -20.46 21.59 5.15
C ARG A 358 -21.98 21.79 5.23
N ASP A 359 -22.69 21.44 4.16
CA ASP A 359 -24.15 21.58 4.05
C ASP A 359 -24.87 20.50 4.87
N LEU A 360 -24.16 19.44 5.26
CA LEU A 360 -24.66 18.34 6.11
C LEU A 360 -24.10 18.41 7.54
N SER A 361 -23.55 19.54 7.98
CA SER A 361 -22.87 19.64 9.29
C SER A 361 -23.78 19.40 10.51
N ASP A 362 -25.09 19.57 10.36
CA ASP A 362 -26.08 19.21 11.39
C ASP A 362 -26.39 17.71 11.43
N ILE A 363 -26.06 16.97 10.36
CA ILE A 363 -26.36 15.54 10.18
C ILE A 363 -25.09 14.71 10.37
N ILE A 364 -24.03 14.99 9.59
CA ILE A 364 -22.75 14.31 9.66
C ILE A 364 -21.82 15.12 10.57
N ILE A 365 -21.44 14.54 11.71
CA ILE A 365 -20.55 15.20 12.67
C ILE A 365 -19.17 15.46 12.07
N PRO A 366 -18.46 16.53 12.48
CA PRO A 366 -17.07 16.74 12.04
C PRO A 366 -16.16 15.58 12.46
N PRO A 367 -14.92 15.49 11.93
CA PRO A 367 -13.95 14.47 12.34
C PRO A 367 -13.80 14.42 13.87
N SER A 368 -14.37 13.38 14.48
CA SER A 368 -14.52 13.29 15.93
C SER A 368 -14.08 11.92 16.45
N PRO A 369 -13.48 11.85 17.63
CA PRO A 369 -13.20 10.59 18.32
C PRO A 369 -14.44 9.71 18.48
N VAL A 370 -14.26 8.40 18.34
CA VAL A 370 -15.30 7.39 18.61
C VAL A 370 -15.10 6.70 19.96
N MET A 371 -13.93 6.92 20.58
CA MET A 371 -13.57 6.41 21.89
C MET A 371 -12.90 7.52 22.71
N PHE A 372 -13.08 7.47 24.03
CA PHE A 372 -12.38 8.38 24.93
C PHE A 372 -10.88 8.08 24.95
N PRO A 373 -10.00 9.08 25.16
CA PRO A 373 -8.56 8.86 25.25
C PRO A 373 -8.13 7.90 26.37
N GLU A 374 -8.95 7.76 27.42
CA GLU A 374 -8.72 6.86 28.56
C GLU A 374 -9.19 5.43 28.28
N ASP A 375 -9.95 5.20 27.21
CA ASP A 375 -10.39 3.87 26.81
C ASP A 375 -9.18 3.05 26.36
N ARG A 376 -9.06 1.82 26.87
CA ARG A 376 -7.96 0.92 26.53
C ARG A 376 -8.07 0.36 25.12
N ASP A 377 -9.27 0.39 24.55
CA ASP A 377 -9.55 -0.10 23.20
C ASP A 377 -9.36 0.98 22.13
N THR A 378 -8.96 2.20 22.54
CA THR A 378 -8.73 3.34 21.63
C THR A 378 -7.50 3.16 20.76
N TRP A 379 -7.56 3.65 19.52
CA TRP A 379 -6.47 3.57 18.55
C TRP A 379 -5.92 4.96 18.20
N ASN A 380 -4.60 4.99 18.02
CA ASN A 380 -3.92 6.06 17.30
C ASN A 380 -3.58 5.54 15.90
N VAL A 381 -4.06 6.23 14.86
CA VAL A 381 -3.96 5.77 13.47
C VAL A 381 -3.47 6.91 12.58
N GLN A 382 -2.64 6.60 11.60
CA GLN A 382 -2.14 7.57 10.64
C GLN A 382 -2.28 6.99 9.24
N LEU A 383 -2.85 7.77 8.32
CA LEU A 383 -3.01 7.36 6.93
C LEU A 383 -1.71 7.65 6.15
N PHE A 384 -1.32 6.71 5.28
CA PHE A 384 -0.16 6.82 4.41
C PHE A 384 -0.55 6.50 2.98
N ARG A 385 0.16 7.05 1.99
CA ARG A 385 -0.12 6.83 0.57
C ARG A 385 1.14 6.72 -0.28
N SER A 386 0.93 6.18 -1.48
CA SER A 386 1.79 6.31 -2.65
C SER A 386 0.94 6.89 -3.77
N ILE A 387 1.05 8.20 -4.02
CA ILE A 387 0.23 8.94 -4.97
C ILE A 387 0.94 10.23 -5.38
N ASP A 388 0.67 10.77 -6.57
CA ASP A 388 1.27 12.02 -7.05
C ASP A 388 0.22 13.05 -7.48
N GLY A 389 0.70 14.26 -7.80
CA GLY A 389 -0.12 15.37 -8.28
C GLY A 389 -0.86 15.09 -9.60
N GLY A 390 -0.48 14.05 -10.34
CA GLY A 390 -1.19 13.57 -11.52
C GLY A 390 -2.47 12.81 -11.15
N ALA A 391 -2.52 12.22 -9.97
CA ALA A 391 -3.62 11.41 -9.46
C ALA A 391 -4.45 12.10 -8.36
N ALA A 392 -3.90 13.10 -7.66
CA ALA A 392 -4.57 13.79 -6.57
C ALA A 392 -4.50 15.31 -6.73
N PHE A 393 -5.61 16.00 -6.47
CA PHE A 393 -5.67 17.45 -6.40
C PHE A 393 -5.29 17.97 -5.00
N GLY A 394 -4.74 19.19 -4.94
CA GLY A 394 -4.58 19.92 -3.67
C GLY A 394 -3.31 19.56 -2.88
N PHE A 395 -2.25 19.12 -3.56
CA PHE A 395 -0.92 19.13 -2.94
C PHE A 395 -0.38 20.57 -2.82
N PRO A 396 0.50 20.85 -1.84
CA PRO A 396 1.14 22.15 -1.72
C PRO A 396 1.97 22.49 -2.95
N ASP A 397 1.92 23.76 -3.38
CA ASP A 397 2.63 24.20 -4.59
C ASP A 397 4.08 24.62 -4.31
N THR A 398 4.42 24.96 -3.07
CA THR A 398 5.76 25.43 -2.70
C THR A 398 6.67 24.28 -2.25
N PRO A 399 7.97 24.26 -2.63
CA PRO A 399 8.90 23.22 -2.20
C PRO A 399 9.04 23.11 -0.68
N GLU A 400 8.90 24.22 0.05
CA GLU A 400 8.99 24.23 1.50
C GLU A 400 7.80 23.52 2.15
N GLU A 401 6.58 23.80 1.72
CA GLU A 401 5.38 23.13 2.23
C GLU A 401 5.33 21.66 1.82
N ALA A 402 5.75 21.34 0.59
CA ALA A 402 5.90 19.97 0.12
C ALA A 402 6.88 19.19 1.02
N ALA A 403 8.06 19.74 1.29
CA ALA A 403 9.04 19.12 2.17
C ALA A 403 8.54 18.96 3.61
N ARG A 404 7.80 19.95 4.16
CA ARG A 404 7.18 19.83 5.49
C ARG A 404 6.16 18.69 5.56
N ALA A 405 5.44 18.43 4.47
CA ALA A 405 4.52 17.31 4.33
C ALA A 405 5.20 15.99 3.90
N GLY A 406 6.53 15.97 3.76
CA GLY A 406 7.31 14.81 3.30
C GLY A 406 7.10 14.43 1.84
N LEU A 407 6.54 15.34 1.06
CA LEU A 407 6.40 15.17 -0.38
C LEU A 407 7.73 15.43 -1.05
N VAL A 408 7.99 14.71 -2.14
CA VAL A 408 9.20 14.86 -2.94
C VAL A 408 8.84 15.30 -4.36
N SER A 409 9.71 16.09 -4.98
CA SER A 409 9.57 16.42 -6.40
C SER A 409 9.95 15.21 -7.25
N GLY A 410 9.04 14.82 -8.13
CA GLY A 410 9.32 13.93 -9.24
C GLY A 410 9.76 14.71 -10.49
N LYS A 411 9.51 14.14 -11.67
CA LYS A 411 9.85 14.80 -12.94
C LYS A 411 8.85 15.91 -13.25
N ASP A 412 7.57 15.57 -13.28
CA ASP A 412 6.49 16.50 -13.63
C ASP A 412 5.51 16.75 -12.46
N GLN A 413 5.53 15.88 -11.43
CA GLN A 413 4.58 15.89 -10.33
C GLN A 413 5.26 15.91 -8.95
N ILE A 414 4.52 16.39 -7.95
CA ILE A 414 4.83 16.19 -6.54
C ILE A 414 4.36 14.80 -6.13
N ILE A 415 5.18 14.06 -5.40
CA ILE A 415 4.97 12.66 -5.02
C ILE A 415 4.83 12.54 -3.50
N ASP A 416 3.71 11.96 -3.06
CA ASP A 416 3.53 11.40 -1.72
C ASP A 416 4.02 9.96 -1.72
N ARG A 417 5.03 9.68 -0.88
CA ARG A 417 5.66 8.37 -0.69
C ARG A 417 5.57 7.89 0.77
N SER A 418 4.62 8.43 1.52
CA SER A 418 4.51 8.23 2.95
C SER A 418 4.29 6.76 3.36
N ILE A 419 3.82 5.88 2.47
CA ILE A 419 3.81 4.43 2.73
C ILE A 419 5.25 3.93 2.97
N GLN A 420 6.19 4.23 2.06
CA GLN A 420 7.57 3.79 2.22
C GLN A 420 8.16 4.35 3.52
N ASP A 421 7.91 5.63 3.80
CA ASP A 421 8.45 6.31 4.97
C ASP A 421 7.90 5.71 6.28
N ALA A 422 6.62 5.33 6.31
CA ALA A 422 6.01 4.63 7.43
C ALA A 422 6.63 3.25 7.67
N TYR A 423 6.87 2.48 6.60
CA TYR A 423 7.57 1.19 6.69
C TYR A 423 8.98 1.35 7.25
N ILE A 424 9.76 2.33 6.75
CA ILE A 424 11.11 2.63 7.26
C ILE A 424 11.07 2.92 8.76
N ASN A 425 10.19 3.84 9.19
CA ASN A 425 10.06 4.20 10.59
C ASN A 425 9.59 3.03 11.47
N ALA A 426 8.76 2.13 10.94
CA ALA A 426 8.30 0.92 11.64
C ALA A 426 9.43 -0.07 11.86
N ILE A 427 10.23 -0.32 10.81
CA ILE A 427 11.39 -1.20 10.88
C ILE A 427 12.44 -0.63 11.83
N ARG A 428 12.79 0.65 11.69
CA ARG A 428 13.83 1.31 12.51
C ARG A 428 13.50 1.28 14.01
N ARG A 429 12.24 1.48 14.39
CA ARG A 429 11.83 1.40 15.80
C ARG A 429 11.64 -0.03 16.31
N ALA A 430 11.56 -1.04 15.45
CA ALA A 430 11.33 -2.43 15.85
C ALA A 430 12.40 -2.91 16.83
N LYS A 431 11.97 -3.62 17.88
CA LYS A 431 12.83 -4.04 18.98
C LYS A 431 12.85 -5.56 19.25
N ASP A 432 11.75 -6.25 18.94
CA ASP A 432 11.57 -7.68 19.25
C ASP A 432 11.51 -8.54 17.99
N PHE A 433 10.53 -8.32 17.11
CA PHE A 433 10.39 -9.03 15.84
C PHE A 433 9.62 -8.20 14.82
N ILE A 434 9.65 -8.65 13.57
CA ILE A 434 8.78 -8.13 12.50
C ILE A 434 8.11 -9.33 11.82
N TYR A 435 6.81 -9.20 11.56
CA TYR A 435 6.03 -10.13 10.75
C TYR A 435 5.49 -9.38 9.53
N ILE A 436 5.69 -9.93 8.34
CA ILE A 436 5.25 -9.35 7.06
C ILE A 436 4.47 -10.42 6.31
N GLU A 437 3.28 -10.07 5.86
CA GLU A 437 2.59 -10.74 4.76
C GLU A 437 2.54 -9.75 3.59
N ASN A 438 3.01 -10.14 2.42
CA ASN A 438 2.97 -9.28 1.25
C ASN A 438 2.94 -10.10 -0.05
N GLN A 439 2.21 -9.63 -1.06
CA GLN A 439 2.19 -10.25 -2.37
C GLN A 439 3.56 -10.22 -3.06
N TYR A 440 4.35 -9.17 -2.80
CA TYR A 440 5.68 -8.99 -3.38
C TYR A 440 6.73 -8.73 -2.30
N PHE A 441 7.90 -9.34 -2.46
CA PHE A 441 9.05 -9.02 -1.63
C PHE A 441 10.32 -8.87 -2.48
N LEU A 442 10.51 -7.68 -3.03
CA LEU A 442 11.68 -7.31 -3.82
C LEU A 442 12.01 -5.84 -3.63
N GLY A 443 13.27 -5.46 -3.80
CA GLY A 443 13.72 -4.07 -3.74
C GLY A 443 15.14 -3.91 -3.19
N SER A 444 15.48 -2.64 -2.93
CA SER A 444 16.84 -2.20 -2.57
C SER A 444 17.86 -2.67 -3.60
N SER A 445 17.53 -2.53 -4.89
CA SER A 445 18.32 -3.09 -5.99
C SER A 445 19.72 -2.54 -6.06
N TYR A 446 19.94 -1.31 -5.58
CA TYR A 446 21.28 -0.69 -5.47
C TYR A 446 22.27 -1.48 -4.60
N CYS A 447 21.81 -2.47 -3.82
CA CYS A 447 22.65 -3.37 -3.04
C CYS A 447 22.71 -4.80 -3.59
N TRP A 448 22.12 -5.08 -4.76
CA TRP A 448 22.22 -6.40 -5.36
C TRP A 448 23.60 -6.62 -5.98
N LYS A 449 24.03 -7.89 -6.05
CA LYS A 449 25.27 -8.25 -6.73
C LYS A 449 25.14 -7.97 -8.24
N PRO A 450 26.18 -7.41 -8.89
CA PRO A 450 26.18 -7.10 -10.33
C PRO A 450 26.44 -8.36 -11.18
N GLU A 451 25.80 -9.48 -10.85
CA GLU A 451 25.96 -10.76 -11.54
C GLU A 451 24.87 -10.92 -12.59
N GLY A 452 25.24 -10.74 -13.86
CA GLY A 452 24.33 -10.84 -15.01
C GLY A 452 23.34 -9.66 -15.12
N ILE A 453 23.49 -8.63 -14.30
CA ILE A 453 22.68 -7.40 -14.30
C ILE A 453 23.57 -6.20 -14.01
N LYS A 454 23.06 -5.00 -14.31
CA LYS A 454 23.58 -3.74 -13.78
C LYS A 454 22.58 -3.22 -12.73
N PRO A 455 22.87 -3.35 -11.42
CA PRO A 455 21.95 -2.96 -10.36
C PRO A 455 21.37 -1.54 -10.47
N GLU A 456 22.16 -0.61 -11.02
CA GLU A 456 21.80 0.77 -11.29
C GLU A 456 20.72 0.94 -12.38
N GLU A 457 20.55 -0.03 -13.28
CA GLU A 457 19.54 -0.02 -14.34
C GLU A 457 18.20 -0.65 -13.89
N ILE A 458 18.12 -1.25 -12.69
CA ILE A 458 16.92 -1.95 -12.21
C ILE A 458 15.82 -1.00 -11.71
N GLY A 459 16.18 0.11 -11.07
CA GLY A 459 15.22 1.13 -10.61
C GLY A 459 14.39 0.79 -9.35
N ALA A 460 14.56 -0.39 -8.73
CA ALA A 460 13.85 -0.77 -7.50
C ALA A 460 14.53 -0.19 -6.23
N LEU A 461 14.54 1.14 -6.13
CA LEU A 461 15.34 1.91 -5.16
C LEU A 461 14.74 2.06 -3.76
N HIS A 462 13.55 1.53 -3.50
CA HIS A 462 12.99 1.57 -2.14
C HIS A 462 13.88 0.75 -1.18
N VAL A 463 13.91 1.15 0.09
CA VAL A 463 14.92 0.69 1.05
C VAL A 463 14.43 -0.41 1.99
N ILE A 464 13.21 -0.93 1.79
CA ILE A 464 12.54 -1.79 2.79
C ILE A 464 13.35 -3.08 3.07
N PRO A 465 13.78 -3.87 2.06
CA PRO A 465 14.62 -5.03 2.30
C PRO A 465 15.94 -4.72 3.03
N LYS A 466 16.62 -3.64 2.63
CA LYS A 466 17.89 -3.26 3.26
C LYS A 466 17.70 -2.75 4.70
N GLU A 467 16.64 -2.00 4.99
CA GLU A 467 16.32 -1.59 6.38
C GLU A 467 16.06 -2.82 7.27
N LEU A 468 15.41 -3.85 6.75
CA LEU A 468 15.17 -5.10 7.48
C LEU A 468 16.48 -5.83 7.78
N SER A 469 17.34 -6.03 6.77
CA SER A 469 18.63 -6.71 7.01
C SER A 469 19.53 -5.90 7.92
N LEU A 470 19.64 -4.58 7.75
CA LEU A 470 20.41 -3.71 8.65
C LEU A 470 19.84 -3.69 10.08
N LYS A 471 18.52 -3.76 10.25
CA LYS A 471 17.91 -3.92 11.58
C LYS A 471 18.37 -5.24 12.22
N ILE A 472 18.32 -6.35 11.49
CA ILE A 472 18.80 -7.64 12.00
C ILE A 472 20.29 -7.56 12.34
N VAL A 473 21.13 -7.03 11.44
CA VAL A 473 22.57 -6.83 11.67
C VAL A 473 22.81 -6.04 12.94
N SER A 474 22.11 -4.91 13.15
CA SER A 474 22.28 -4.10 14.36
C SER A 474 21.92 -4.85 15.65
N LYS A 475 20.99 -5.82 15.58
CA LYS A 475 20.57 -6.63 16.73
C LYS A 475 21.56 -7.76 17.01
N ILE A 476 22.09 -8.40 15.97
CA ILE A 476 23.23 -9.33 16.07
C ILE A 476 24.42 -8.60 16.71
N GLU A 477 24.72 -7.39 16.25
CA GLU A 477 25.83 -6.59 16.74
C GLU A 477 25.72 -6.26 18.23
N ALA A 478 24.50 -6.00 18.69
CA ALA A 478 24.15 -5.72 20.08
C ALA A 478 24.00 -6.97 20.95
N GLY A 479 24.01 -8.18 20.37
CA GLY A 479 23.72 -9.43 21.10
C GLY A 479 22.27 -9.53 21.57
N GLU A 480 21.34 -8.86 20.88
CA GLU A 480 19.91 -8.84 21.21
C GLU A 480 19.13 -9.78 20.29
N ARG A 481 18.19 -10.55 20.86
CA ARG A 481 17.32 -11.41 20.06
C ARG A 481 16.40 -10.57 19.18
N PHE A 482 16.39 -10.86 17.88
CA PHE A 482 15.49 -10.25 16.92
C PHE A 482 15.26 -11.18 15.72
N THR A 483 14.02 -11.30 15.28
CA THR A 483 13.67 -12.17 14.14
C THR A 483 12.69 -11.48 13.20
N VAL A 484 12.87 -11.68 11.90
CA VAL A 484 11.97 -11.24 10.84
C VAL A 484 11.37 -12.46 10.15
N TYR A 485 10.04 -12.49 10.09
CA TYR A 485 9.26 -13.51 9.41
C TYR A 485 8.56 -12.86 8.21
N VAL A 486 8.75 -13.41 7.02
CA VAL A 486 8.14 -12.91 5.79
C VAL A 486 7.32 -14.02 5.14
N VAL A 487 6.04 -13.77 4.91
CA VAL A 487 5.15 -14.63 4.14
C VAL A 487 4.89 -13.97 2.79
N VAL A 488 5.23 -14.67 1.73
CA VAL A 488 4.98 -14.30 0.34
C VAL A 488 4.20 -15.43 -0.35
N PRO A 489 3.46 -15.17 -1.44
CA PRO A 489 2.88 -16.25 -2.20
C PRO A 489 3.98 -17.18 -2.74
N MET A 490 3.63 -18.44 -3.04
CA MET A 490 4.61 -19.41 -3.59
C MET A 490 5.23 -18.90 -4.89
N TRP A 491 4.41 -18.22 -5.70
CA TRP A 491 4.80 -17.35 -6.80
C TRP A 491 3.73 -16.26 -6.94
N PRO A 492 4.04 -15.09 -7.51
CA PRO A 492 3.03 -14.09 -7.86
C PRO A 492 2.00 -14.65 -8.85
N GLU A 493 0.72 -14.33 -8.64
CA GLU A 493 -0.42 -14.78 -9.44
C GLU A 493 -0.16 -14.74 -10.96
N GLY A 494 -0.50 -15.85 -11.64
CA GLY A 494 -0.32 -16.02 -13.08
C GLY A 494 0.42 -17.31 -13.41
N MET A 495 0.52 -17.64 -14.71
CA MET A 495 1.24 -18.85 -15.13
C MET A 495 2.70 -18.80 -14.63
N PRO A 496 3.16 -19.78 -13.82
CA PRO A 496 4.48 -19.71 -13.18
C PRO A 496 5.65 -19.66 -14.17
N GLU A 497 5.47 -20.25 -15.35
CA GLU A 497 6.46 -20.28 -16.43
C GLU A 497 6.47 -19.00 -17.29
N SER A 498 5.53 -18.07 -17.05
CA SER A 498 5.49 -16.81 -17.79
C SER A 498 6.70 -15.93 -17.49
N ALA A 499 7.11 -15.12 -18.47
CA ALA A 499 8.26 -14.24 -18.33
C ALA A 499 8.11 -13.23 -17.18
N SER A 500 6.89 -12.73 -16.95
CA SER A 500 6.59 -11.80 -15.85
C SER A 500 6.83 -12.44 -14.48
N VAL A 501 6.23 -13.61 -14.24
CA VAL A 501 6.38 -14.33 -12.96
C VAL A 501 7.83 -14.73 -12.72
N GLN A 502 8.54 -15.23 -13.74
CA GLN A 502 9.96 -15.58 -13.64
C GLN A 502 10.85 -14.38 -13.33
N ALA A 503 10.60 -13.20 -13.93
CA ALA A 503 11.35 -11.99 -13.64
C ALA A 503 11.15 -11.54 -12.18
N ILE A 504 9.91 -11.55 -11.68
CA ILE A 504 9.60 -11.17 -10.30
C ILE A 504 10.25 -12.14 -9.30
N LEU A 505 10.23 -13.44 -9.59
CA LEU A 505 10.90 -14.45 -8.77
C LEU A 505 12.43 -14.28 -8.74
N ASP A 506 13.06 -13.89 -9.85
CA ASP A 506 14.50 -13.58 -9.86
C ASP A 506 14.81 -12.33 -9.03
N TRP A 507 13.99 -11.28 -9.12
CA TRP A 507 14.14 -10.07 -8.30
C TRP A 507 13.98 -10.39 -6.81
N GLN A 508 12.96 -11.18 -6.44
CA GLN A 508 12.79 -11.66 -5.06
C GLN A 508 14.01 -12.47 -4.60
N ARG A 509 14.51 -13.39 -5.42
CA ARG A 509 15.72 -14.19 -5.12
C ARG A 509 16.93 -13.30 -4.85
N ARG A 510 17.18 -12.28 -5.68
CA ARG A 510 18.30 -11.33 -5.50
C ARG A 510 18.15 -10.48 -4.24
N THR A 511 16.93 -10.05 -3.92
CA THR A 511 16.64 -9.37 -2.66
C THR A 511 16.93 -10.28 -1.46
N MET A 512 16.46 -11.53 -1.47
CA MET A 512 16.74 -12.50 -0.41
C MET A 512 18.24 -12.77 -0.28
N GLU A 513 18.95 -12.94 -1.39
CA GLU A 513 20.40 -13.16 -1.42
C GLU A 513 21.16 -11.99 -0.77
N MET A 514 20.80 -10.75 -1.11
CA MET A 514 21.39 -9.55 -0.53
C MET A 514 21.18 -9.51 1.00
N MET A 515 19.95 -9.77 1.46
CA MET A 515 19.64 -9.74 2.90
C MET A 515 20.34 -10.86 3.68
N TYR A 516 20.36 -12.09 3.16
CA TYR A 516 21.06 -13.20 3.79
C TYR A 516 22.59 -12.99 3.81
N THR A 517 23.14 -12.33 2.80
CA THR A 517 24.57 -11.96 2.78
C THR A 517 24.89 -11.01 3.93
N ASP A 518 24.10 -9.94 4.12
CA ASP A 518 24.30 -8.99 5.24
C ASP A 518 24.29 -9.71 6.60
N ILE A 519 23.31 -10.59 6.82
CA ILE A 519 23.14 -11.32 8.08
C ILE A 519 24.32 -12.27 8.31
N THR A 520 24.73 -13.01 7.29
CA THR A 520 25.84 -13.97 7.38
C THR A 520 27.14 -13.26 7.73
N GLN A 521 27.43 -12.13 7.09
CA GLN A 521 28.61 -11.31 7.39
C GLN A 521 28.61 -10.79 8.84
N ALA A 522 27.46 -10.38 9.36
CA ALA A 522 27.35 -9.94 10.75
C ALA A 522 27.57 -11.08 11.77
N LEU A 523 27.07 -12.28 11.49
CA LEU A 523 27.31 -13.47 12.31
C LEU A 523 28.79 -13.85 12.33
N GLU A 524 29.43 -13.88 11.15
CA GLU A 524 30.87 -14.14 11.01
C GLU A 524 31.71 -13.10 11.76
N ALA A 525 31.39 -11.82 11.63
CA ALA A 525 32.09 -10.73 12.32
C ALA A 525 32.00 -10.82 13.85
N LYS A 526 30.92 -11.44 14.37
CA LYS A 526 30.75 -11.70 15.82
C LYS A 526 31.23 -13.07 16.25
N GLY A 527 31.71 -13.91 15.34
CA GLY A 527 32.09 -15.29 15.64
C GLY A 527 30.92 -16.15 16.13
N ILE A 528 29.70 -15.86 15.67
CA ILE A 528 28.48 -16.60 16.03
C ILE A 528 28.24 -17.68 14.99
N GLU A 529 28.28 -18.94 15.41
CA GLU A 529 27.89 -20.09 14.58
C GLU A 529 26.39 -20.35 14.73
N ALA A 530 25.59 -19.72 13.87
CA ALA A 530 24.12 -19.87 13.84
C ALA A 530 23.60 -19.91 12.40
N ASN A 531 22.41 -20.49 12.20
CA ASN A 531 21.77 -20.46 10.90
C ASN A 531 21.15 -19.06 10.66
N PRO A 532 21.48 -18.36 9.55
CA PRO A 532 20.85 -17.06 9.23
C PRO A 532 19.31 -17.10 9.22
N LYS A 533 18.71 -18.27 8.99
CA LYS A 533 17.26 -18.48 9.02
C LYS A 533 16.63 -18.33 10.42
N GLU A 534 17.42 -18.37 11.48
CA GLU A 534 16.94 -18.05 12.85
C GLU A 534 16.66 -16.55 13.03
N TYR A 535 17.21 -15.71 12.13
CA TYR A 535 17.06 -14.25 12.15
C TYR A 535 16.14 -13.73 11.04
N LEU A 536 16.19 -14.34 9.85
CA LEU A 536 15.32 -14.01 8.71
C LEU A 536 14.79 -15.28 8.06
N THR A 537 13.47 -15.46 8.08
CA THR A 537 12.84 -16.64 7.48
C THR A 537 11.70 -16.26 6.55
N PHE A 538 11.66 -16.92 5.39
CA PHE A 538 10.65 -16.75 4.36
C PHE A 538 9.73 -17.98 4.32
N PHE A 539 8.44 -17.74 4.18
CA PHE A 539 7.40 -18.76 4.04
C PHE A 539 6.49 -18.43 2.86
N CYS A 540 5.78 -19.46 2.41
CA CYS A 540 4.59 -19.31 1.59
C CYS A 540 3.43 -20.11 2.20
N LEU A 541 2.22 -19.83 1.75
CA LEU A 541 1.01 -20.54 2.14
C LEU A 541 0.68 -21.63 1.11
N GLY A 542 0.07 -22.71 1.58
CA GLY A 542 -0.38 -23.81 0.73
C GLY A 542 -1.35 -24.72 1.47
N ASN A 543 -2.27 -25.33 0.73
CA ASN A 543 -3.23 -26.30 1.23
C ASN A 543 -3.12 -27.61 0.43
N ARG A 544 -3.65 -28.73 0.93
CA ARG A 544 -3.56 -30.03 0.26
C ARG A 544 -4.76 -30.94 0.48
#